data_AF-A0A927E028-F1
#
_entry.id   AF-A0A927E028-F1
#
_cell.length_a   1.000
_cell.length_b   1.000
_cell.length_c   1.000
_cell.angle_alpha   90.00
_cell.angle_beta   90.00
_cell.angle_gamma   90.00
#
_symmetry.space_group_name_H-M   'P 1'
#
loop_
_entity.id
_entity.type
_entity.pdbx_description
1 polymer ?
#
loop_
_entity_poly.entity_id
_entity_poly.type
_entity_poly.pdbx_seq_one_letter_code
_entity_poly.pdbx_strand_id
1 'polypeptide(L)' 'MNASEDFAFMLRERPGSYFLLGNGEKGEKGGCMVHNPGYDFNDDIITIGATLFARLVEKHCR' A
#
# COMPACT_ATOMS: atom_id res chain seq x y z
N MET A 1 3.22 -2.43 13.95
CA MET A 1 2.07 -2.80 13.12
C MET A 1 1.84 -4.28 13.33
N ASN A 2 0.69 -4.67 13.88
CA ASN A 2 0.32 -6.07 14.06
C ASN A 2 -0.90 -6.33 13.18
N ALA A 3 -0.68 -6.92 12.01
CA ALA A 3 -1.70 -7.32 11.06
C ALA A 3 -1.21 -8.59 10.34
N SER A 4 -2.13 -9.41 9.86
CA SER A 4 -1.82 -10.57 9.01
C SER A 4 -2.16 -10.25 7.56
N GLU A 5 -1.27 -10.61 6.64
CA GLU A 5 -1.43 -10.42 5.20
C GLU A 5 -1.00 -11.70 4.48
N ASP A 6 -1.83 -12.20 3.57
CA ASP A 6 -1.59 -13.49 2.90
C ASP A 6 -0.54 -13.38 1.78
N PHE A 7 -0.15 -12.16 1.38
CA PHE A 7 0.97 -11.89 0.48
C PHE A 7 2.28 -12.54 0.95
N ALA A 8 2.43 -12.79 2.25
CA ALA A 8 3.56 -13.56 2.80
C ALA A 8 3.70 -14.94 2.15
N PHE A 9 2.59 -15.58 1.76
CA PHE A 9 2.63 -16.85 1.05
C PHE A 9 3.20 -16.71 -0.37
N MET A 10 2.91 -15.60 -1.07
CA MET A 10 3.51 -15.33 -2.39
C MET A 10 5.03 -15.12 -2.28
N LEU A 11 5.48 -14.45 -1.22
CA LEU A 11 6.90 -14.20 -0.95
C LEU A 11 7.69 -15.48 -0.59
N ARG A 12 7.02 -16.58 -0.24
CA ARG A 12 7.68 -17.89 -0.11
C ARG A 12 8.02 -18.52 -1.46
N GLU A 13 7.21 -18.24 -2.49
CA GLU A 13 7.35 -18.86 -3.80
C GLU A 13 8.32 -18.09 -4.71
N ARG A 14 8.37 -16.75 -4.58
CA ARG A 14 9.21 -15.90 -5.42
C ARG A 14 9.79 -14.73 -4.62
N PRO A 15 11.01 -14.27 -4.96
CA PRO A 15 11.51 -12.99 -4.46
C PRO A 15 10.54 -11.87 -4.82
N GLY A 16 10.12 -11.12 -3.81
CA GLY A 16 9.18 -10.01 -3.96
C GLY A 16 9.33 -9.00 -2.83
N SER A 17 8.51 -7.96 -2.88
CA SER A 17 8.50 -6.90 -1.88
C SER A 17 7.07 -6.54 -1.51
N TYR A 18 6.84 -6.34 -0.22
CA TYR A 18 5.61 -5.78 0.33
C TYR A 18 5.97 -4.52 1.09
N PHE A 19 5.22 -3.45 0.87
CA PHE A 19 5.46 -2.15 1.49
C PHE A 19 4.14 -1.45 1.76
N LEU A 20 4.18 -0.48 2.65
CA LEU A 20 3.07 0.41 2.93
C LEU A 20 3.30 1.73 2.21
N LEU A 21 2.26 2.24 1.57
CA LEU A 21 2.22 3.60 1.06
C LEU A 21 1.47 4.46 2.07
N GLY A 22 2.06 5.58 2.49
CA GLY A 22 1.43 6.47 3.45
C GLY A 22 0.09 6.99 2.92
N ASN A 23 -0.97 6.89 3.71
CA ASN A 23 -2.32 7.26 3.30
C ASN A 23 -2.80 8.57 3.97
N GLY A 24 -2.17 9.03 5.05
CA GLY A 24 -2.52 10.28 5.72
C GLY A 24 -2.03 10.32 7.16
N GLU A 25 -2.04 11.53 7.74
CA GLU A 25 -1.63 11.77 9.12
C GLU A 25 -2.83 11.71 10.08
N LYS A 26 -2.57 11.57 11.38
CA LYS A 26 -3.63 11.48 12.40
C LYS A 26 -4.57 12.70 12.32
N GLY A 27 -5.86 12.43 12.13
CA GLY A 27 -6.91 13.46 12.02
C GLY A 27 -7.27 13.83 10.59
N GLU A 28 -6.56 13.29 9.60
CA GLU A 28 -6.85 13.43 8.18
C GLU A 28 -7.46 12.14 7.61
N LYS A 29 -7.94 12.20 6.36
CA LYS A 29 -8.30 10.99 5.60
C LYS A 29 -7.10 10.04 5.55
N GLY A 30 -7.34 8.75 5.72
CA GLY A 30 -6.31 7.72 5.78
C GLY A 30 -5.48 7.70 7.07
N GLY A 31 -5.72 8.63 8.00
CA GLY A 31 -4.95 8.84 9.22
C GLY A 31 -5.25 7.89 10.39
N CYS A 32 -6.21 6.98 10.23
CA CYS A 32 -6.49 5.94 11.22
C CYS A 32 -6.24 4.54 10.62
N MET A 33 -6.07 3.55 11.50
CA MET A 33 -5.78 2.19 11.06
C MET A 33 -6.95 1.59 10.27
N VAL A 34 -6.62 0.81 9.24
CA VAL A 34 -7.57 -0.11 8.60
C VAL A 34 -8.25 -0.98 9.67
N HIS A 35 -9.52 -1.32 9.48
CA HIS A 35 -10.46 -1.88 10.46
C HIS A 35 -11.11 -0.88 11.45
N ASN A 36 -10.71 0.39 11.47
CA ASN A 36 -11.48 1.40 12.19
C ASN A 36 -12.78 1.75 11.44
N PRO A 37 -13.97 1.79 12.10
CA PRO A 37 -15.23 2.16 11.44
C PRO A 37 -15.26 3.57 10.83
N GLY A 38 -14.43 4.48 11.35
CA GLY A 38 -14.27 5.84 10.82
C GLY A 38 -13.15 5.97 9.77
N TYR A 39 -12.66 4.84 9.24
CA TYR A 39 -11.67 4.88 8.17
C TYR A 39 -12.26 5.47 6.90
N ASP A 40 -11.72 6.62 6.48
CA ASP A 40 -11.99 7.28 5.21
C ASP A 40 -10.72 7.27 4.37
N PHE A 41 -10.77 6.80 3.12
CA PHE A 41 -9.59 6.65 2.29
C PHE A 41 -9.14 8.01 1.73
N ASN A 42 -7.83 8.23 1.61
CA ASN A 42 -7.31 9.44 0.98
C ASN A 42 -7.15 9.25 -0.54
N ASP A 43 -8.14 9.70 -1.32
CA ASP A 43 -8.13 9.56 -2.78
C ASP A 43 -6.93 10.24 -3.47
N ASP A 44 -6.31 11.24 -2.83
CA ASP A 44 -5.15 11.95 -3.39
C ASP A 44 -3.93 11.02 -3.57
N ILE A 45 -3.85 9.90 -2.83
CA ILE A 45 -2.75 8.94 -2.93
C ILE A 45 -2.86 8.02 -4.14
N ILE A 46 -4.03 7.92 -4.78
CA ILE A 46 -4.28 6.94 -5.86
C ILE A 46 -3.30 7.12 -7.00
N THR A 47 -3.11 8.37 -7.45
CA THR A 47 -2.21 8.67 -8.58
C THR A 47 -0.76 8.39 -8.22
N ILE A 48 -0.36 8.60 -6.97
CA ILE A 48 1.00 8.31 -6.47
C ILE A 48 1.24 6.80 -6.47
N GLY A 49 0.31 6.02 -5.92
CA GLY A 49 0.40 4.56 -5.88
C GLY A 49 0.41 3.94 -7.29
N ALA A 50 -0.49 4.38 -8.18
CA ALA A 50 -0.52 3.93 -9.56
C ALA A 50 0.78 4.25 -10.30
N THR A 51 1.32 5.45 -10.12
CA THR A 51 2.60 5.86 -10.72
C THR A 51 3.76 5.01 -10.21
N LEU A 52 3.78 4.69 -8.91
CA LEU A 52 4.81 3.83 -8.33
C LEU A 52 4.86 2.46 -9.01
N PHE A 53 3.72 1.79 -9.17
CA PHE A 53 3.66 0.50 -9.85
C PHE A 53 4.00 0.60 -11.34
N ALA A 54 3.47 1.61 -12.04
CA ALA A 54 3.78 1.83 -13.46
C ALA A 54 5.29 2.02 -13.68
N ARG A 55 5.94 2.89 -12.90
CA ARG A 55 7.39 3.13 -12.98
C ARG A 55 8.21 1.91 -12.60
N LEU A 56 7.76 1.12 -11.61
CA LEU A 56 8.43 -0.12 -11.22
C LEU A 56 8.50 -1.10 -12.40
N VAL A 57 7.36 -1.31 -13.07
CA VAL A 57 7.23 -2.18 -14.24
C VAL A 57 8.05 -1.62 -15.42
N GLU A 58 7.92 -0.32 -15.73
CA GLU A 58 8.68 0.31 -16.82
C GLU A 58 10.20 0.17 -16.65
N LYS A 59 10.70 0.20 -15.40
CA LYS A 59 12.14 0.14 -15.10
C LYS A 59 12.71 -1.28 -15.06
N HIS A 60 11.90 -2.29 -14.69
CA HIS A 60 12.42 -3.64 -14.42
C HIS A 60 11.80 -4.75 -15.29
N CYS A 61 10.78 -4.44 -16.09
CA CYS A 61 10.08 -5.41 -16.95
C CYS A 61 10.03 -4.99 -18.43
N ARG A 62 10.71 -3.92 -18.80
CA ARG A 62 11.07 -3.64 -20.20
C ARG A 62 12.43 -4.25 -20.50
#